data_AF-A0A1G3UD23-F1
#
_entry.id   AF-A0A1G3UD23-F1
#
_cell.length_a   1.000
_cell.length_b   1.000
_cell.length_c   1.000
_cell.angle_alpha   90.00
_cell.angle_beta   90.00
_cell.angle_gamma   90.00
#
_symmetry.space_group_name_H-M   'P 1'
#
loop_
_entity.id
_entity.type
_entity.pdbx_description
1 polymer ?
#
loop_
_entity_poly.entity_id
_entity_poly.type
_entity_poly.pdbx_seq_one_letter_code
_entity_poly.pdbx_strand_id
1 'polypeptide(L)'
;MNNEELFEGIDDTESLAQKYLGVSLTKFLVLIILIFGAGIYIGLLLYGTNSLQVYLGLQDYEGYLQGEIHRLKDENAELQKEYFELKEISAK
;
A
#
# COMPACT_ATOMS: atom_id res chain seq x y z
N MET A 1 -37.85 -48.40 27.24
CA MET A 1 -36.82 -47.82 26.37
C MET A 1 -35.77 -47.24 27.28
N ASN A 2 -34.55 -47.76 27.19
CA ASN A 2 -33.45 -47.33 28.02
C ASN A 2 -32.93 -46.00 27.45
N ASN A 3 -32.57 -45.03 28.29
CA ASN A 3 -32.19 -43.69 27.80
C ASN A 3 -30.98 -43.74 26.85
N GLU A 4 -30.14 -44.77 26.99
CA GLU A 4 -28.98 -45.04 26.14
C GLU A 4 -29.37 -45.34 24.67
N GLU A 5 -30.47 -46.03 24.41
CA GLU A 5 -30.97 -46.30 23.05
C GLU A 5 -31.49 -45.03 22.36
N LEU A 6 -31.84 -43.99 23.12
CA LEU A 6 -32.36 -42.73 22.58
C LEU A 6 -31.27 -41.85 21.97
N PHE A 7 -30.01 -42.03 22.38
CA PHE A 7 -28.85 -41.22 21.95
C PHE A 7 -27.90 -41.97 21.00
N GLU A 8 -28.15 -43.25 20.73
CA GLU A 8 -27.25 -44.15 19.98
C GLU A 8 -27.10 -43.80 18.47
N GLY A 9 -27.77 -42.75 17.99
CA GLY A 9 -27.67 -42.25 16.61
C GLY A 9 -27.42 -40.75 16.49
N ILE A 10 -27.19 -40.04 17.60
CA ILE A 10 -26.89 -38.61 17.58
C ILE A 10 -25.37 -38.45 17.52
N ASP A 11 -24.87 -38.09 16.34
CA ASP A 11 -23.45 -37.77 16.14
C ASP A 11 -23.14 -36.41 16.79
N ASP A 12 -22.71 -36.45 18.06
CA ASP A 12 -22.39 -35.27 18.88
C ASP A 12 -21.04 -34.62 18.53
N THR A 13 -20.38 -35.03 17.44
CA THR A 13 -19.07 -34.49 17.04
C THR A 13 -19.16 -33.17 16.25
N GLU A 14 -19.84 -32.18 16.82
CA GLU A 14 -19.88 -30.82 16.26
C GLU A 14 -18.50 -30.15 16.32
N SER A 15 -17.99 -29.67 15.18
CA SER A 15 -16.74 -28.91 15.18
C SER A 15 -16.91 -27.58 15.91
N LEU A 16 -15.83 -27.04 16.51
CA LEU A 16 -15.88 -25.76 17.24
C LEU A 16 -16.44 -24.61 16.38
N ALA A 17 -16.15 -24.60 15.08
CA ALA A 17 -16.69 -23.60 14.15
C ALA A 17 -18.21 -23.73 14.00
N GLN A 18 -18.74 -24.96 13.93
CA GLN A 18 -20.19 -25.18 13.89
C GLN A 18 -20.84 -24.80 15.21
N LYS A 19 -20.24 -25.21 16.34
CA LYS A 19 -20.76 -24.96 17.69
C LYS A 19 -20.82 -23.47 18.06
N TYR A 20 -19.80 -22.69 17.72
CA TYR A 20 -19.73 -21.27 18.12
C TYR A 20 -20.22 -20.30 17.04
N LEU A 21 -20.07 -20.65 15.76
CA LEU A 21 -20.33 -19.74 14.65
C LEU A 21 -21.45 -20.22 13.71
N GLY A 22 -21.99 -21.43 13.91
CA GLY A 22 -23.08 -21.97 13.08
C GLY A 22 -22.69 -22.23 11.62
N VAL A 23 -21.40 -22.25 11.32
CA VAL A 23 -20.87 -22.44 9.96
C VAL A 23 -20.05 -23.71 9.86
N SER A 24 -20.14 -24.39 8.71
CA SER A 24 -19.29 -25.55 8.45
C SER A 24 -17.81 -25.15 8.48
N LEU A 25 -16.96 -26.05 8.97
CA LEU A 25 -15.52 -25.83 9.09
C LEU A 25 -14.89 -25.38 7.76
N THR A 26 -15.36 -25.93 6.64
CA THR A 26 -14.92 -25.54 5.29
C THR A 26 -15.20 -24.09 4.96
N LYS A 27 -16.42 -23.60 5.22
CA LYS A 27 -16.82 -22.21 4.99
C LYS A 27 -16.02 -21.26 5.88
N PHE A 28 -15.78 -21.66 7.13
CA PHE A 28 -14.96 -20.91 8.06
C PHE A 28 -13.51 -20.76 7.57
N LEU A 29 -12.90 -21.85 7.11
CA LEU A 29 -11.53 -21.81 6.56
C LEU A 29 -11.44 -20.97 5.28
N VAL A 30 -12.43 -21.07 4.38
CA VAL A 30 -12.48 -20.22 3.19
C VAL A 30 -12.56 -18.74 3.57
N LEU A 31 -13.39 -18.38 4.55
CA LEU A 31 -13.50 -17.02 5.04
C LEU A 31 -12.17 -16.51 5.61
N ILE A 32 -11.48 -17.32 6.41
CA ILE A 32 -10.15 -17.01 6.93
C ILE A 32 -9.17 -16.72 5.79
N ILE A 33 -9.08 -17.63 4.82
CA ILE A 33 -8.17 -17.48 3.67
C ILE A 33 -8.49 -16.19 2.90
N LEU A 34 -9.77 -15.87 2.71
CA LEU A 34 -10.20 -14.67 2.02
C LEU A 34 -9.79 -13.40 2.78
N ILE A 35 -10.00 -13.36 4.10
CA ILE A 35 -9.63 -12.21 4.94
C ILE A 35 -8.11 -11.99 4.90
N PHE A 36 -7.32 -13.04 5.12
CA PHE A 36 -5.87 -12.93 5.09
C PHE A 36 -5.36 -12.60 3.68
N GLY A 37 -5.91 -13.23 2.65
CA GLY A 37 -5.57 -12.95 1.26
C GLY A 37 -5.85 -11.50 0.86
N ALA A 38 -7.02 -10.98 1.24
CA ALA A 38 -7.38 -9.58 1.02
C ALA A 38 -6.46 -8.63 1.79
N GLY A 39 -6.15 -8.94 3.05
CA GLY A 39 -5.22 -8.14 3.87
C GLY A 39 -3.81 -8.06 3.25
N ILE A 40 -3.27 -9.19 2.80
CA ILE A 40 -1.97 -9.25 2.12
C ILE A 40 -2.03 -8.46 0.80
N TYR A 41 -3.08 -8.66 0.00
CA TYR A 41 -3.24 -7.96 -1.28
C TYR A 41 -3.29 -6.44 -1.10
N ILE A 42 -4.10 -5.95 -0.16
CA ILE A 42 -4.18 -4.53 0.17
C ILE A 42 -2.82 -4.02 0.69
N GLY A 43 -2.15 -4.78 1.55
CA GLY A 43 -0.82 -4.42 2.06
C GLY A 43 0.21 -4.24 0.94
N LEU A 44 0.25 -5.16 -0.03
CA LEU A 44 1.13 -5.08 -1.19
C LEU A 44 0.80 -3.89 -2.09
N LEU A 45 -0.49 -3.61 -2.31
CA LEU A 45 -0.94 -2.49 -3.13
C LEU A 45 -0.57 -1.14 -2.49
N LEU A 46 -0.66 -1.01 -1.17
CA LEU A 46 -0.40 0.23 -0.46
C LEU A 46 1.08 0.46 -0.16
N TYR A 47 1.85 -0.60 0.13
CA TYR A 47 3.21 -0.49 0.69
C TYR A 47 4.29 -1.35 -0.03
N GLY A 48 3.96 -2.06 -1.09
CA GLY A 48 4.93 -2.79 -1.92
C GLY A 48 5.87 -1.89 -2.75
N THR A 49 6.76 -2.50 -3.52
CA THR A 49 7.71 -1.79 -4.41
C THR A 49 7.02 -1.05 -5.56
N ASN A 50 5.90 -1.57 -6.05
CA ASN A 50 5.05 -0.93 -7.05
C ASN A 50 3.74 -0.47 -6.40
N SER A 51 3.84 0.27 -5.29
CA SER A 51 2.70 0.68 -4.48
C SER A 51 2.26 2.11 -4.69
N LEU A 52 1.07 2.41 -4.16
CA LEU A 52 0.57 3.78 -4.08
C LEU A 52 1.53 4.71 -3.34
N GLN A 53 2.15 4.26 -2.24
CA GLN A 53 3.10 5.08 -1.49
C GLN A 53 4.31 5.47 -2.35
N VAL A 54 4.86 4.51 -3.10
CA VAL A 54 5.99 4.78 -4.01
C VAL A 54 5.59 5.75 -5.11
N TYR A 55 4.41 5.59 -5.70
CA TYR A 55 3.88 6.49 -6.72
C TYR A 55 3.75 7.93 -6.21
N LEU A 56 3.13 8.13 -5.05
CA LEU A 56 2.98 9.46 -4.46
C LEU A 56 4.34 10.09 -4.14
N GLY A 57 5.28 9.31 -3.62
CA GLY A 57 6.64 9.78 -3.36
C GLY A 57 7.38 10.21 -4.64
N LEU A 58 7.19 9.50 -5.75
CA LEU A 58 7.73 9.89 -7.05
C LEU A 58 7.09 11.18 -7.58
N GLN A 59 5.78 11.34 -7.41
CA GLN A 59 5.06 12.54 -7.82
C GLN A 59 5.53 13.79 -7.04
N ASP A 60 5.71 13.66 -5.72
CA ASP A 60 6.24 14.74 -4.88
C ASP A 60 7.68 15.09 -5.29
N TYR A 61 8.51 14.08 -5.54
CA TYR A 61 9.90 14.29 -5.96
C TYR A 61 9.99 14.91 -7.35
N GLU A 62 9.11 14.53 -8.28
CA GLU A 62 8.99 15.18 -9.59
C GLU A 62 8.66 16.66 -9.42
N GLY A 63 7.68 17.00 -8.58
CA GLY A 63 7.32 18.39 -8.27
C GLY A 63 8.50 19.19 -7.71
N TYR A 64 9.26 18.61 -6.78
CA TYR A 64 10.49 19.21 -6.27
C TYR A 64 11.52 19.47 -7.37
N LEU A 65 11.79 18.50 -8.25
CA LEU A 65 12.74 18.65 -9.34
C LEU A 65 12.30 19.71 -10.36
N GLN A 66 11.01 19.81 -10.66
CA GLN A 66 10.49 20.86 -11.53
C GLN A 66 10.71 22.26 -10.93
N GLY A 67 10.49 22.41 -9.62
CA GLY A 67 10.80 23.66 -8.91
C GLY A 67 12.29 24.00 -8.96
N GLU A 68 13.14 23.01 -8.76
CA GLU A 68 14.60 23.19 -8.82
C GLU A 68 15.09 23.60 -10.21
N ILE A 69 14.52 23.02 -11.26
CA ILE A 69 14.79 23.42 -12.65
C ILE A 69 14.46 24.90 -12.87
N HIS A 70 13.34 25.38 -12.34
CA HIS A 70 12.97 26.79 -12.49
C HIS A 70 13.93 27.71 -11.74
N ARG A 71 14.24 27.39 -10.47
CA ARG A 71 15.19 28.13 -9.64
C ARG A 71 16.56 28.25 -10.30
N LEU A 72 17.11 27.12 -10.78
CA LEU A 72 18.41 27.09 -11.44
C LEU A 72 18.42 27.87 -12.76
N LYS A 73 17.31 27.91 -13.50
CA LYS A 73 17.21 28.72 -14.72
C LYS A 73 17.26 30.22 -14.40
N ASP A 74 16.57 30.64 -13.35
CA ASP A 74 16.52 32.04 -12.93
C ASP A 74 17.89 32.50 -12.43
N GLU A 75 18.54 31.69 -11.58
CA GLU A 75 19.90 31.94 -11.09
C GLU A 75 20.91 31.99 -12.24
N ASN A 76 20.80 31.08 -13.22
CA ASN A 76 21.67 31.09 -14.38
C ASN A 76 21.47 32.34 -15.24
N ALA A 77 20.24 32.83 -15.41
CA ALA A 77 19.98 34.07 -16.14
C ALA A 77 20.56 35.31 -15.43
N GLU A 78 20.47 35.37 -14.10
CA GLU A 78 21.08 36.43 -13.30
C GLU A 78 22.61 36.42 -13.41
N LEU A 79 23.23 35.25 -13.23
CA LEU A 79 24.68 35.08 -13.36
C LEU A 79 25.18 35.40 -14.77
N GLN A 80 24.43 35.03 -15.81
CA GLN A 80 24.78 35.40 -17.19
C GLN A 80 24.76 36.91 -17.38
N LYS A 81 23.77 37.61 -16.82
CA LYS A 81 23.70 39.06 -16.89
C LYS A 81 24.90 39.71 -16.21
N GLU A 82 25.23 39.31 -14.99
CA GLU A 82 26.40 39.82 -14.25
C GLU A 82 27.70 39.55 -15.02
N TYR A 83 27.85 38.35 -15.57
CA TYR A 83 29.01 37.98 -16.39
C TYR A 83 29.16 38.90 -17.62
N PHE A 84 28.08 39.23 -18.32
CA PHE A 84 28.13 40.14 -19.46
C PHE A 84 28.52 41.56 -19.03
N GLU A 85 27.95 42.08 -17.94
CA GLU A 85 28.29 43.41 -17.40
C GLU A 85 29.77 43.51 -17.02
N LEU A 86 30.31 42.49 -16.32
CA LEU A 86 31.72 42.44 -15.96
C LEU A 86 32.63 42.34 -17.19
N LYS A 87 32.23 41.55 -18.19
CA LYS A 87 32.99 41.40 -19.44
C LYS A 87 33.09 42.72 -20.20
N GLU A 88 32.01 43.49 -20.27
CA GLU A 88 32.01 44.82 -20.88
C GLU A 88 32.93 45.81 -20.14
N ILE A 89 32.95 45.77 -18.81
CA ILE A 89 33.85 46.60 -18.00
C ILE A 89 35.31 46.23 -18.24
N SER A 90 35.64 44.94 -18.28
CA SER A 90 37.01 44.45 -18.44
C SER A 90 37.60 44.66 -19.84
N ALA A 91 36.73 44.84 -20.85
CA ALA A 91 37.12 45.05 -22.24
C ALA A 91 37.40 46.54 -22.57
N LYS A 92 37.15 47.46 -21.64
CA LYS A 92 37.57 48.87 -21.69
C LYS A 92 38.92 49.08 -21.05
#